data_AF-A0A6A4H470-F1
#
_entry.id   AF-A0A6A4H470-F1
#
_cell.length_a   1.000
_cell.length_b   1.000
_cell.length_c   1.000
_cell.angle_alpha   90.00
_cell.angle_beta   90.00
_cell.angle_gamma   90.00
#
_symmetry.space_group_name_H-M   'P 1'
#
loop_
_entity.id
_entity.type
_entity.pdbx_description
1 polymer ?
#
loop_
_entity_poly.entity_id
_entity_poly.type
_entity_poly.pdbx_seq_one_letter_code
_entity_poly.pdbx_strand_id
1 'polypeptide(L)'
;RSVQSSPQHRQHLYQLISPGRILVGAHKLILDVKTQWSSTHQMLSHALQYHAPINMFVDTHNDLHGLELSRRNWESIAIVSDWLLNFRSATSQMSTTSKPMLSSTHSTFHGLQRMLREKLKQLLQDAPPELVQGLTEVHQKLSDYYYKYDHSPFYIWATLLDPHFNYKKLKKDYANDPDLLAYLEEQKVALSVYFEQFYPAKSSDLHGCIKWHGNSWQYQASSDCILLYSQS
;
A
#
# COMPACT_ATOMS: atom_id res chain seq x y z
N ARG A 1 2.78 -26.92 3.12
CA ARG A 1 1.69 -27.79 3.64
C ARG A 1 2.25 -29.00 4.41
N SER A 2 3.26 -29.69 3.88
CA SER A 2 3.87 -30.90 4.47
C SER A 2 4.28 -30.78 5.96
N VAL A 3 4.87 -29.65 6.37
CA VAL A 3 5.26 -29.40 7.78
C VAL A 3 4.06 -29.29 8.74
N GLN A 4 2.92 -28.76 8.28
CA GLN A 4 1.72 -28.66 9.12
C GLN A 4 0.83 -29.91 9.05
N SER A 5 1.01 -30.76 8.03
CA SER A 5 0.24 -32.01 7.90
C SER A 5 0.65 -33.08 8.92
N SER A 6 1.91 -33.07 9.39
CA SER A 6 2.41 -34.01 10.41
C SER A 6 2.66 -33.29 11.75
N PRO A 7 2.03 -33.74 12.85
CA PRO A 7 2.31 -33.22 14.20
C PRO A 7 3.79 -33.38 14.60
N GLN A 8 4.44 -34.45 14.13
CA GLN A 8 5.85 -34.75 14.40
C GLN A 8 6.79 -33.77 13.67
N HIS A 9 6.57 -33.55 12.37
CA HIS A 9 7.33 -32.56 11.59
C HIS A 9 7.22 -31.16 12.19
N ARG A 10 6.02 -30.80 12.66
CA ARG A 10 5.76 -29.53 13.31
C ARG A 10 6.54 -29.37 14.62
N GLN A 11 6.53 -30.39 15.48
CA GLN A 11 7.26 -30.36 16.75
C GLN A 11 8.77 -30.29 16.53
N HIS A 12 9.30 -31.09 15.60
CA HIS A 12 10.73 -31.12 15.32
C HIS A 12 11.21 -29.78 14.75
N LEU A 13 10.49 -29.18 13.80
CA LEU A 13 10.83 -27.84 13.31
C LEU A 13 10.80 -26.77 14.41
N TYR A 14 9.83 -26.82 15.34
CA TYR A 14 9.79 -25.88 16.45
C TYR A 14 10.97 -26.06 17.43
N GLN A 15 11.46 -27.28 17.62
CA GLN A 15 12.66 -27.53 18.42
C GLN A 15 13.90 -26.90 17.77
N LEU A 16 14.03 -26.98 16.44
CA LEU A 16 15.14 -26.36 15.70
C LEU A 16 15.07 -24.82 15.69
N ILE A 17 13.87 -24.25 15.68
CA ILE A 17 13.65 -22.79 15.71
C ILE A 17 13.97 -22.20 17.10
N SER A 18 13.86 -22.97 18.18
CA SER A 18 14.06 -22.46 19.55
C SER A 18 14.70 -23.49 20.49
N PRO A 19 16.00 -23.79 20.33
CA PRO A 19 16.72 -24.57 21.31
C PRO A 19 16.92 -23.73 22.58
N GLY A 20 16.03 -23.91 23.57
CA GLY A 20 16.21 -23.41 24.94
C GLY A 20 15.59 -22.06 25.33
N ARG A 21 14.66 -21.46 24.55
CA ARG A 21 13.90 -20.27 24.99
C ARG A 21 12.45 -20.62 25.35
N ILE A 22 12.04 -20.23 26.56
CA ILE A 22 10.64 -20.21 27.01
C ILE A 22 9.85 -19.32 26.05
N LEU A 23 8.79 -19.88 25.47
CA LEU A 23 7.98 -19.28 24.42
C LEU A 23 7.18 -18.07 24.95
N VAL A 24 7.80 -16.89 24.95
CA VAL A 24 7.04 -15.64 24.87
C VAL A 24 6.91 -15.31 23.39
N GLY A 25 5.84 -15.83 22.76
CA GLY A 25 5.48 -15.50 21.38
C GLY A 25 6.08 -16.40 20.30
N ALA A 26 5.94 -17.72 20.43
CA ALA A 26 6.22 -18.65 19.34
C ALA A 26 5.43 -18.24 18.09
N HIS A 27 6.09 -17.65 17.10
CA HIS A 27 5.43 -17.25 15.86
C HIS A 27 5.12 -18.53 15.07
N LYS A 28 3.88 -19.02 15.24
CA LYS A 28 3.29 -20.09 14.42
C LYS A 28 3.60 -19.80 12.95
N LEU A 29 4.05 -20.80 12.20
CA LEU A 29 4.22 -20.69 10.74
C LEU A 29 2.92 -20.15 10.13
N ILE A 30 2.97 -18.93 9.60
CA ILE A 30 1.84 -18.28 8.95
C ILE A 30 1.70 -18.94 7.59
N LEU A 31 0.53 -19.51 7.33
CA LEU A 31 0.21 -20.06 6.02
C LEU A 31 -0.13 -18.93 5.07
N ASP A 32 0.32 -19.07 3.83
CA ASP A 32 -0.14 -18.22 2.74
C ASP A 32 -1.65 -18.38 2.56
N VAL A 33 -2.34 -17.24 2.55
CA VAL A 33 -3.76 -17.13 2.21
C VAL A 33 -3.81 -16.53 0.81
N LYS A 34 -4.29 -17.33 -0.15
CA LYS A 34 -4.30 -17.03 -1.59
C LYS A 34 -4.90 -15.66 -1.95
N THR A 35 -5.80 -15.13 -1.13
CA THR A 35 -6.49 -13.85 -1.38
C THR A 35 -5.82 -12.65 -0.71
N GLN A 36 -4.74 -12.84 0.06
CA GLN A 36 -4.13 -11.78 0.86
C GLN A 36 -2.60 -11.81 0.76
N TRP A 37 -2.06 -10.98 -0.11
CA TRP A 37 -0.64 -10.61 -0.22
C TRP A 37 0.07 -10.28 1.11
N SER A 38 -0.64 -9.77 2.12
CA SER A 38 -0.08 -9.52 3.46
C SER A 38 0.32 -10.81 4.18
N SER A 39 -0.44 -11.91 3.97
CA SER A 39 -0.12 -13.22 4.52
C SER A 39 1.07 -13.85 3.80
N THR A 40 1.15 -13.70 2.47
CA THR A 40 2.29 -14.13 1.65
C THR A 40 3.57 -13.43 2.12
N HIS A 41 3.54 -12.11 2.30
CA HIS A 41 4.66 -11.35 2.84
C HIS A 41 5.12 -11.89 4.21
N GLN A 42 4.19 -12.08 5.14
CA GLN A 42 4.49 -12.58 6.49
C GLN A 42 5.10 -13.99 6.45
N MET A 43 4.58 -14.86 5.59
CA MET A 43 5.12 -16.20 5.38
C MET A 43 6.58 -16.13 4.89
N LEU A 44 6.85 -15.35 3.85
CA LEU A 44 8.21 -15.22 3.29
C LEU A 44 9.17 -14.56 4.27
N SER A 45 8.73 -13.51 4.97
CA SER A 45 9.53 -12.85 6.02
C SER A 45 9.93 -13.82 7.13
N HIS A 46 9.00 -14.66 7.59
CA HIS A 46 9.33 -15.69 8.59
C HIS A 46 10.23 -16.79 8.02
N ALA A 47 10.00 -17.21 6.77
CA ALA A 47 10.85 -18.20 6.12
C ALA A 47 12.30 -17.73 6.02
N LEU A 48 12.53 -16.45 5.71
CA LEU A 48 13.87 -15.85 5.68
C LEU A 48 14.52 -15.79 7.07
N GLN A 49 13.77 -15.44 8.11
CA GLN A 49 14.26 -15.45 9.50
C GLN A 49 14.70 -16.85 9.95
N TYR A 50 14.01 -17.89 9.50
CA TYR A 50 14.25 -19.28 9.90
C TYR A 50 14.92 -20.11 8.80
N HIS A 51 15.58 -19.50 7.80
CA HIS A 51 16.10 -20.26 6.65
C HIS A 51 17.10 -21.34 7.07
N ALA A 52 17.96 -21.08 8.06
CA ALA A 52 18.92 -22.06 8.57
C ALA A 52 18.24 -23.27 9.28
N PRO A 53 17.32 -23.06 10.25
CA PRO A 53 16.49 -24.14 10.77
C PRO A 53 15.69 -24.90 9.71
N ILE A 54 15.18 -24.20 8.69
CA ILE A 54 14.41 -24.81 7.59
C ILE A 54 15.30 -25.72 6.74
N ASN A 55 16.49 -25.27 6.35
CA ASN A 55 17.43 -26.09 5.57
C ASN A 55 17.85 -27.33 6.35
N MET A 56 18.23 -27.17 7.62
CA MET A 56 18.57 -28.30 8.50
C MET A 56 17.38 -29.29 8.66
N PHE A 57 16.16 -28.77 8.76
CA PHE A 57 14.97 -29.60 8.82
C PHE A 57 14.77 -30.41 7.52
N VAL A 58 14.95 -29.78 6.35
CA VAL A 58 14.87 -30.48 5.05
C VAL A 58 15.96 -31.53 4.91
N ASP A 59 17.20 -31.22 5.31
CA ASP A 59 18.34 -32.14 5.27
C ASP A 59 18.14 -33.37 6.15
N THR A 60 17.37 -33.24 7.24
CA THR A 60 17.10 -34.33 8.19
C THR A 60 15.95 -35.23 7.74
N HIS A 61 15.10 -34.78 6.81
CA HIS A 61 13.90 -35.51 6.38
C HIS A 61 14.01 -35.86 4.89
N ASN A 62 14.40 -37.10 4.61
CA ASN A 62 14.65 -37.57 3.25
C ASN A 62 13.45 -37.38 2.29
N ASP A 63 12.22 -37.42 2.81
CA ASP A 63 10.98 -37.18 2.05
C ASP A 63 10.82 -35.72 1.57
N LEU A 64 11.63 -34.80 2.12
CA LEU A 64 11.57 -33.37 1.84
C LEU A 64 12.74 -32.86 0.99
N HIS A 65 13.73 -33.67 0.64
CA HIS A 65 14.86 -33.25 -0.21
C HIS A 65 14.41 -32.66 -1.56
N GLY A 66 13.28 -33.12 -2.11
CA GLY A 66 12.70 -32.53 -3.33
C GLY A 66 12.22 -31.07 -3.18
N LEU A 67 12.20 -30.54 -1.95
CA LEU A 67 11.81 -29.16 -1.61
C LEU A 67 13.00 -28.31 -1.15
N GLU A 68 14.23 -28.81 -1.33
CA GLU A 68 15.44 -28.07 -0.96
C GLU A 68 15.53 -26.75 -1.77
N LEU A 69 15.77 -25.66 -1.05
CA LEU A 69 15.86 -24.33 -1.64
C LEU A 69 17.33 -23.97 -1.84
N SER A 70 17.72 -23.78 -3.11
CA SER A 70 19.05 -23.28 -3.44
C SER A 70 19.27 -21.86 -2.89
N ARG A 71 20.53 -21.44 -2.80
CA ARG A 71 20.89 -20.06 -2.44
C ARG A 71 20.17 -19.03 -3.33
N ARG A 72 20.06 -19.28 -4.63
CA ARG A 72 19.36 -18.38 -5.58
C ARG A 72 17.86 -18.31 -5.30
N ASN A 73 17.26 -19.39 -4.81
CA ASN A 73 15.86 -19.40 -4.41
C ASN A 73 15.65 -18.51 -3.18
N TRP A 74 16.54 -18.57 -2.20
CA TRP A 74 16.50 -17.70 -1.02
C TRP A 74 16.70 -16.22 -1.36
N GLU A 75 17.62 -15.91 -2.27
CA GLU A 75 17.84 -14.55 -2.80
C GLU A 75 16.58 -14.04 -3.52
N SER A 76 15.95 -14.87 -4.35
CA SER A 76 14.67 -14.55 -5.01
C SER A 76 13.55 -14.31 -4.00
N ILE A 77 13.45 -15.13 -2.95
CA ILE A 77 12.45 -14.97 -1.88
C ILE A 77 12.67 -13.64 -1.14
N ALA A 78 13.91 -13.25 -0.87
CA ALA A 78 14.23 -11.98 -0.23
C ALA A 78 13.78 -10.79 -1.09
N ILE A 79 14.05 -10.84 -2.39
CA ILE A 79 13.63 -9.81 -3.35
C ILE A 79 12.09 -9.69 -3.37
N VAL A 80 11.37 -10.80 -3.50
CA VAL A 80 9.90 -10.79 -3.53
C VAL A 80 9.32 -10.32 -2.18
N SER A 81 9.93 -10.71 -1.06
CA SER A 81 9.50 -10.25 0.26
C SER A 81 9.64 -8.72 0.41
N ASP A 82 10.72 -8.13 -0.11
CA ASP A 82 10.90 -6.67 -0.11
C ASP A 82 9.82 -5.95 -0.93
N TRP A 83 9.46 -6.49 -2.10
CA TRP A 83 8.37 -5.94 -2.92
C TRP A 83 7.03 -5.99 -2.19
N LEU A 84 6.71 -7.14 -1.61
CA LEU A 84 5.45 -7.35 -0.87
C LEU A 84 5.36 -6.52 0.42
N LEU A 85 6.48 -6.07 0.99
CA LEU A 85 6.48 -5.20 2.17
C LEU A 85 5.81 -3.85 1.90
N ASN A 86 6.09 -3.26 0.74
CA ASN A 86 5.51 -1.97 0.31
C ASN A 86 3.98 -2.08 0.18
N PHE A 87 3.54 -3.17 -0.41
CA PHE A 87 2.14 -3.50 -0.59
C PHE A 87 1.40 -3.78 0.73
N ARG A 88 2.03 -4.53 1.64
CA ARG A 88 1.50 -4.72 2.99
C ARG A 88 1.38 -3.39 3.73
N SER A 89 2.38 -2.52 3.61
CA SER A 89 2.38 -1.20 4.25
C SER A 89 1.25 -0.32 3.72
N ALA A 90 1.07 -0.28 2.39
CA ALA A 90 -0.05 0.42 1.74
C ALA A 90 -1.42 -0.12 2.21
N THR A 91 -1.57 -1.45 2.26
CA THR A 91 -2.81 -2.08 2.76
C THR A 91 -3.09 -1.69 4.21
N SER A 92 -2.09 -1.76 5.07
CA SER A 92 -2.23 -1.46 6.49
C SER A 92 -2.63 -0.01 6.69
N GLN A 93 -2.04 0.90 5.92
CA GLN A 93 -2.42 2.31 5.94
C GLN A 93 -3.88 2.49 5.51
N MET A 94 -4.26 1.97 4.34
CA MET A 94 -5.59 2.15 3.75
C MET A 94 -6.71 1.42 4.49
N SER A 95 -6.39 0.36 5.23
CA SER A 95 -7.37 -0.42 6.01
C SER A 95 -7.68 0.19 7.37
N THR A 96 -7.10 1.35 7.69
CA THR A 96 -7.34 2.05 8.96
C THR A 96 -8.72 2.70 8.92
N THR A 97 -9.57 2.40 9.91
CA THR A 97 -10.95 2.94 10.00
C THR A 97 -11.04 4.28 10.73
N SER A 98 -9.95 4.75 11.35
CA SER A 98 -9.95 5.96 12.19
C SER A 98 -9.92 7.27 11.40
N LYS A 99 -9.65 7.24 10.09
CA LYS A 99 -9.57 8.43 9.23
C LYS A 99 -10.11 8.12 7.83
N PRO A 100 -10.75 9.09 7.15
CA PRO A 100 -11.12 8.93 5.75
C PRO A 100 -9.85 8.71 4.91
N MET A 101 -9.78 7.58 4.20
CA MET A 101 -8.61 7.20 3.39
C MET A 101 -8.73 7.54 1.91
N LEU A 102 -9.89 8.04 1.50
CA LEU A 102 -10.17 8.36 0.10
C LEU A 102 -9.15 9.36 -0.49
N SER A 103 -8.81 10.39 0.27
CA SER A 103 -7.82 11.42 -0.09
C SER A 103 -6.40 10.89 -0.23
N SER A 104 -6.04 9.83 0.49
CA SER A 104 -4.71 9.21 0.40
C SER A 104 -4.61 8.18 -0.72
N THR A 105 -5.74 7.66 -1.20
CA THR A 105 -5.78 6.48 -2.09
C THR A 105 -4.99 6.73 -3.36
N HIS A 106 -5.17 7.88 -4.00
CA HIS A 106 -4.48 8.23 -5.23
C HIS A 106 -2.95 8.25 -5.04
N SER A 107 -2.49 8.91 -3.97
CA SER A 107 -1.07 9.00 -3.65
C SER A 107 -0.45 7.63 -3.32
N THR A 108 -1.19 6.74 -2.65
CA THR A 108 -0.75 5.39 -2.31
C THR A 108 -0.57 4.54 -3.57
N PHE A 109 -1.57 4.52 -4.46
CA PHE A 109 -1.49 3.77 -5.72
C PHE A 109 -0.37 4.29 -6.63
N HIS A 110 -0.26 5.61 -6.79
CA HIS A 110 0.81 6.22 -7.57
C HIS A 110 2.21 5.90 -6.97
N GLY A 111 2.34 5.96 -5.65
CA GLY A 111 3.57 5.57 -4.95
C GLY A 111 3.97 4.11 -5.20
N LEU A 112 3.00 3.19 -5.19
CA LEU A 112 3.23 1.78 -5.52
C LEU A 112 3.66 1.59 -6.98
N GLN A 113 3.03 2.28 -7.94
CA GLN A 113 3.42 2.21 -9.36
C GLN A 113 4.85 2.71 -9.57
N ARG A 114 5.22 3.84 -8.96
CA ARG A 114 6.59 4.37 -9.03
C ARG A 114 7.60 3.39 -8.46
N MET A 115 7.32 2.82 -7.28
CA MET A 115 8.17 1.81 -6.65
C MET A 115 8.36 0.59 -7.57
N LEU A 116 7.30 0.06 -8.17
CA LEU A 116 7.40 -1.08 -9.11
C LEU A 116 8.28 -0.75 -10.31
N ARG A 117 8.13 0.46 -10.89
CA ARG A 117 8.98 0.91 -12.00
C ARG A 117 10.45 1.02 -11.58
N GLU A 118 10.73 1.52 -10.38
CA GLU A 118 12.09 1.58 -9.84
C GLU A 118 12.67 0.19 -9.61
N LYS A 119 11.89 -0.73 -9.04
CA LYS A 119 12.31 -2.13 -8.84
C LYS A 119 12.55 -2.85 -10.17
N LEU A 120 11.71 -2.63 -11.19
CA LEU A 120 11.91 -3.14 -12.55
C LEU A 120 13.23 -2.65 -13.15
N LYS A 121 13.58 -1.38 -12.94
CA LYS A 121 14.86 -0.81 -13.41
C LYS A 121 16.08 -1.34 -12.66
N GLN A 122 15.92 -1.68 -11.39
CA GLN A 122 16.99 -2.19 -10.52
C GLN A 122 17.25 -3.69 -10.71
N LEU A 123 16.32 -4.43 -11.33
CA LEU A 123 16.55 -5.82 -11.69
C LEU A 123 17.73 -5.90 -12.68
N LEU A 124 18.75 -6.67 -12.30
CA LEU A 124 19.91 -6.94 -13.14
C LEU A 124 19.47 -7.72 -14.40
N GLN A 125 20.24 -7.60 -15.49
CA GLN A 125 19.97 -8.39 -16.72
C GLN A 125 19.95 -9.90 -16.47
N ASP A 126 20.64 -10.38 -15.45
CA ASP A 126 20.70 -11.80 -15.06
C ASP A 126 19.60 -12.21 -14.06
N ALA A 127 18.60 -11.36 -13.81
CA ALA A 127 17.49 -11.71 -12.93
C ALA A 127 16.71 -12.92 -13.48
N PRO A 128 16.23 -13.83 -12.61
CA PRO A 128 15.36 -14.93 -13.01
C PRO A 128 14.15 -14.41 -13.81
N PRO A 129 13.82 -15.03 -14.96
CA PRO A 129 12.74 -14.57 -15.82
C PRO A 129 11.39 -14.54 -15.09
N GLU A 130 11.20 -15.43 -14.11
CA GLU A 130 9.99 -15.50 -13.29
C GLU A 130 9.81 -14.24 -12.42
N LEU A 131 10.91 -13.64 -11.94
CA LEU A 131 10.86 -12.39 -11.17
C LEU A 131 10.49 -11.20 -12.06
N VAL A 132 11.06 -11.15 -13.26
CA VAL A 132 10.75 -10.10 -14.25
C VAL A 132 9.29 -10.20 -14.68
N GLN A 133 8.82 -11.41 -14.99
CA GLN A 133 7.43 -11.67 -15.34
C GLN A 133 6.50 -11.31 -14.19
N GLY A 134 6.74 -11.80 -12.98
CA GLY A 134 5.90 -11.52 -11.82
C GLY A 134 5.80 -10.02 -11.52
N LEU A 135 6.91 -9.28 -11.62
CA LEU A 135 6.89 -7.84 -11.39
C LEU A 135 6.17 -7.07 -12.52
N THR A 136 6.29 -7.53 -13.76
CA THR A 136 5.56 -6.98 -14.92
C THR A 136 4.06 -7.21 -14.80
N GLU A 137 3.63 -8.42 -14.42
CA GLU A 137 2.23 -8.76 -14.19
C GLU A 137 1.64 -7.93 -13.05
N VAL A 138 2.39 -7.75 -11.95
CA VAL A 138 1.96 -6.89 -10.84
C VAL A 138 1.83 -5.43 -11.27
N HIS A 139 2.79 -4.92 -12.05
CA HIS A 139 2.71 -3.56 -12.59
C HIS A 139 1.50 -3.39 -13.52
N GLN A 140 1.26 -4.34 -14.43
CA GLN A 140 0.10 -4.32 -15.31
C GLN A 140 -1.21 -4.37 -14.52
N LYS A 141 -1.29 -5.29 -13.54
CA LYS A 141 -2.49 -5.41 -12.71
C LYS A 141 -2.77 -4.12 -11.94
N LEU A 142 -1.74 -3.49 -11.40
CA LEU A 142 -1.88 -2.22 -10.70
C LEU A 142 -2.29 -1.08 -11.65
N SER A 143 -1.79 -1.09 -12.89
CA SER A 143 -2.19 -0.16 -13.94
C SER A 143 -3.68 -0.34 -14.30
N ASP A 144 -4.19 -1.57 -14.40
CA ASP A 144 -5.61 -1.83 -14.67
C ASP A 144 -6.51 -1.27 -13.56
N TYR A 145 -6.10 -1.42 -12.30
CA TYR A 145 -6.83 -0.85 -11.16
C TYR A 145 -6.80 0.68 -11.17
N TYR A 146 -5.66 1.27 -11.52
CA TYR A 146 -5.51 2.71 -11.66
C TYR A 146 -6.41 3.26 -12.78
N TYR A 147 -6.47 2.60 -13.93
CA TYR A 147 -7.39 2.97 -15.01
C TYR A 147 -8.86 2.94 -14.55
N LYS A 148 -9.28 1.90 -13.82
CA LYS A 148 -10.64 1.81 -13.26
C LYS A 148 -10.95 2.90 -12.23
N TYR A 149 -9.93 3.30 -11.47
CA TYR A 149 -10.01 4.38 -10.49
C TYR A 149 -10.22 5.75 -11.15
N ASP A 150 -9.52 6.02 -12.25
CA ASP A 150 -9.60 7.28 -13.00
C ASP A 150 -10.99 7.55 -13.62
N HIS A 151 -11.88 6.55 -13.67
CA HIS A 151 -13.27 6.76 -14.08
C HIS A 151 -14.07 7.60 -13.09
N SER A 152 -13.58 7.78 -11.86
CA SER A 152 -14.26 8.53 -10.81
C SER A 152 -13.41 9.72 -10.34
N PRO A 153 -13.88 10.97 -10.53
CA PRO A 153 -13.12 12.14 -10.13
C PRO A 153 -13.12 12.35 -8.60
N PHE A 154 -14.00 11.66 -7.85
CA PHE A 154 -14.14 11.85 -6.39
C PHE A 154 -12.86 11.57 -5.61
N TYR A 155 -12.06 10.67 -6.12
CA TYR A 155 -10.79 10.29 -5.56
C TYR A 155 -9.74 11.41 -5.57
N ILE A 156 -9.56 12.03 -6.74
CA ILE A 156 -8.65 13.17 -6.90
C ILE A 156 -9.24 14.42 -6.23
N TRP A 157 -10.56 14.60 -6.27
CA TRP A 157 -11.23 15.69 -5.56
C TRP A 157 -11.10 15.58 -4.04
N ALA A 158 -11.27 14.37 -3.47
CA ALA A 158 -11.04 14.14 -2.05
C ALA A 158 -9.58 14.46 -1.67
N THR A 159 -8.64 14.16 -2.55
CA THR A 159 -7.23 14.51 -2.38
C THR A 159 -7.04 16.05 -2.37
N LEU A 160 -7.67 16.76 -3.30
CA LEU A 160 -7.62 18.23 -3.40
C LEU A 160 -8.30 18.96 -2.23
N LEU A 161 -9.30 18.32 -1.61
CA LEU A 161 -10.05 18.84 -0.48
C LEU A 161 -9.40 18.54 0.87
N ASP A 162 -8.45 17.59 0.93
CA ASP A 162 -7.81 17.22 2.19
C ASP A 162 -6.72 18.24 2.57
N PRO A 163 -6.83 18.92 3.73
CA PRO A 163 -5.85 19.90 4.18
C PRO A 163 -4.45 19.31 4.41
N HIS A 164 -4.33 17.99 4.63
CA HIS A 164 -3.04 17.30 4.79
C HIS A 164 -2.37 17.00 3.44
N PHE A 165 -3.16 16.93 2.35
CA PHE A 165 -2.66 16.76 0.99
C PHE A 165 -2.67 18.10 0.27
N ASN A 166 -1.57 18.84 0.44
CA ASN A 166 -1.42 20.14 -0.22
C ASN A 166 -1.29 19.95 -1.74
N TYR A 167 -2.14 20.62 -2.53
CA TYR A 167 -2.05 20.66 -4.00
C TYR A 167 -0.64 20.98 -4.51
N LYS A 168 0.12 21.84 -3.81
CA LYS A 168 1.53 22.11 -4.16
C LYS A 168 2.42 20.87 -4.04
N LYS A 169 2.17 20.01 -3.05
CA LYS A 169 2.92 18.77 -2.86
C LYS A 169 2.61 17.79 -4.00
N LEU A 170 1.34 17.62 -4.35
CA LEU A 170 0.93 16.82 -5.52
C LEU A 170 1.52 17.36 -6.83
N LYS A 171 1.42 18.67 -7.06
CA LYS A 171 2.00 19.32 -8.23
C LYS A 171 3.53 19.13 -8.30
N LYS A 172 4.22 19.12 -7.16
CA LYS A 172 5.65 18.81 -7.09
C LYS A 172 5.92 17.32 -7.38
N ASP A 173 5.11 16.43 -6.83
CA ASP A 173 5.24 14.98 -7.05
C ASP A 173 4.99 14.61 -8.53
N TYR A 174 4.17 15.40 -9.24
CA TYR A 174 3.87 15.23 -10.67
C TYR A 174 4.78 16.07 -11.58
N ALA A 175 5.78 16.78 -11.03
CA ALA A 175 6.62 17.68 -11.83
C ALA A 175 7.31 17.02 -13.03
N ASN A 176 7.55 15.70 -12.96
CA ASN A 176 8.22 14.93 -14.00
C ASN A 176 7.24 14.21 -14.97
N ASP A 177 5.93 14.38 -14.78
CA ASP A 177 4.90 13.72 -15.57
C ASP A 177 3.90 14.78 -16.07
N PRO A 178 4.06 15.27 -17.32
CA PRO A 178 3.23 16.34 -17.86
C PRO A 178 1.76 15.93 -18.01
N ASP A 179 1.48 14.65 -18.23
CA ASP A 179 0.12 14.14 -18.38
C ASP A 179 -0.61 14.17 -17.02
N LEU A 180 0.07 13.74 -15.94
CA LEU A 180 -0.48 13.83 -14.59
C LEU A 180 -0.68 15.28 -14.13
N LEU A 181 0.17 16.22 -14.55
CA LEU A 181 -0.02 17.64 -14.28
C LEU A 181 -1.24 18.20 -15.00
N ALA A 182 -1.40 17.89 -16.29
CA ALA A 182 -2.56 18.30 -17.07
C ALA A 182 -3.85 17.77 -16.44
N TYR A 183 -3.86 16.48 -16.08
CA TYR A 183 -4.97 15.86 -15.36
C TYR A 183 -5.28 16.55 -14.03
N LEU A 184 -4.26 16.88 -13.22
CA LEU A 184 -4.46 17.56 -11.93
C LEU A 184 -5.11 18.94 -12.09
N GLU A 185 -4.70 19.72 -13.09
CA GLU A 185 -5.29 21.04 -13.37
C GLU A 185 -6.72 20.91 -13.92
N GLU A 186 -6.97 19.96 -14.82
CA GLU A 186 -8.32 19.66 -15.33
C GLU A 186 -9.27 19.33 -14.18
N GLN A 187 -8.85 18.45 -13.27
CA GLN A 187 -9.66 18.02 -12.13
C GLN A 187 -9.93 19.14 -11.13
N LYS A 188 -9.00 20.09 -10.98
CA LYS A 188 -9.20 21.29 -10.16
C LYS A 188 -10.28 22.21 -10.76
N VAL A 189 -10.26 22.42 -12.08
CA VAL A 189 -11.30 23.19 -12.78
C VAL A 189 -12.64 22.47 -12.67
N ALA A 190 -12.68 21.17 -12.96
CA ALA A 190 -13.89 20.36 -12.86
C ALA A 190 -14.50 20.38 -11.45
N LEU A 191 -13.67 20.30 -10.41
CA LEU A 191 -14.11 20.43 -9.01
C LEU A 191 -14.74 21.80 -8.73
N SER A 192 -14.15 22.87 -9.26
CA SER A 192 -14.67 24.24 -9.07
C SER A 192 -16.04 24.40 -9.73
N VAL A 193 -16.18 23.92 -10.96
CA VAL A 193 -17.47 23.91 -11.69
C VAL A 193 -18.52 23.07 -10.94
N TYR A 194 -18.13 21.90 -10.43
CA TYR A 194 -19.02 21.05 -9.64
C TYR A 194 -19.49 21.75 -8.36
N PHE A 195 -18.58 22.43 -7.64
CA PHE A 195 -18.96 23.19 -6.44
C PHE A 195 -19.93 24.33 -6.77
N GLU A 196 -19.69 25.09 -7.83
CA GLU A 196 -20.58 26.19 -8.23
C GLU A 196 -21.96 25.70 -8.66
N GLN A 197 -22.03 24.53 -9.32
CA GLN A 197 -23.28 23.94 -9.78
C GLN A 197 -24.14 23.41 -8.62
N PHE A 198 -23.55 22.70 -7.65
CA PHE A 198 -24.27 22.02 -6.58
C PHE A 198 -24.34 22.81 -5.27
N TYR A 199 -23.42 23.75 -5.07
CA TYR A 199 -23.40 24.69 -3.97
C TYR A 199 -23.36 26.13 -4.50
N PRO A 200 -24.32 26.53 -5.37
CA PRO A 200 -24.42 27.92 -5.78
C PRO A 200 -24.59 28.74 -4.52
N ALA A 201 -23.85 29.85 -4.41
CA ALA A 201 -23.96 30.78 -3.30
C ALA A 201 -25.41 31.28 -3.22
N LYS A 202 -26.27 30.57 -2.48
CA LYS A 202 -27.58 31.09 -2.13
C LYS A 202 -27.33 32.25 -1.19
N SER A 203 -27.78 33.40 -1.66
CA SER A 203 -27.84 34.62 -0.91
C SER A 203 -28.48 34.39 0.47
N SER A 204 -27.97 35.16 1.42
CA SER A 204 -28.60 35.70 2.62
C SER A 204 -28.70 34.92 3.94
N ASP A 205 -28.72 33.58 4.04
CA ASP A 205 -29.04 32.98 5.37
C ASP A 205 -28.03 32.00 6.01
N LEU A 206 -26.90 31.68 5.38
CA LEU A 206 -25.83 30.92 6.07
C LEU A 206 -24.45 31.53 5.77
N HIS A 207 -23.88 32.20 6.79
CA HIS A 207 -22.61 32.91 6.76
C HIS A 207 -21.40 31.97 6.69
N GLY A 208 -21.09 31.46 5.50
CA GLY A 208 -19.79 30.85 5.22
C GLY A 208 -19.60 30.51 3.74
N CYS A 209 -18.52 30.99 3.14
CA CYS A 209 -18.16 30.67 1.76
C CYS A 209 -16.87 29.84 1.78
N ILE A 210 -16.89 28.67 1.14
CA ILE A 210 -15.69 27.87 0.91
C ILE A 210 -15.00 28.46 -0.32
N LYS A 211 -13.84 29.10 -0.11
CA LYS A 211 -13.05 29.70 -1.19
C LYS A 211 -11.71 29.00 -1.31
N TRP A 212 -11.22 28.89 -2.54
CA TRP A 212 -9.86 28.43 -2.79
C TRP A 212 -8.89 29.55 -2.38
N HIS A 213 -8.12 29.33 -1.32
CA HIS A 213 -7.15 30.31 -0.85
C HIS A 213 -5.76 29.69 -0.78
N GLY A 214 -4.82 30.22 -1.55
CA GLY A 214 -3.47 29.67 -1.65
C GLY A 214 -3.45 28.26 -2.24
N ASN A 215 -3.51 27.23 -1.38
CA ASN A 215 -3.32 25.82 -1.76
C ASN A 215 -4.37 24.85 -1.18
N SER A 216 -5.45 25.35 -0.59
CA SER A 216 -6.50 24.53 -0.01
C SER A 216 -7.84 25.26 -0.10
N TRP A 217 -8.92 24.51 -0.20
CA TRP A 217 -10.25 25.03 0.07
C TRP A 217 -10.34 25.37 1.57
N GLN A 218 -10.65 26.62 1.88
CA GLN A 218 -10.84 27.07 3.27
C GLN A 218 -12.27 27.53 3.46
N TYR A 219 -12.88 27.11 4.56
CA TYR A 219 -14.12 27.69 5.04
C TYR A 219 -13.80 29.04 5.69
N GLN A 220 -14.23 30.13 5.06
CA GLN A 220 -14.19 31.45 5.68
C GLN A 220 -15.55 31.73 6.29
N ALA A 221 -15.62 31.67 7.62
CA ALA A 221 -16.70 32.30 8.37
C ALA A 221 -16.55 33.81 8.24
N SER A 222 -17.65 34.51 7.93
CA SER A 222 -17.70 35.97 8.02
C SER A 222 -17.49 36.37 9.48
N SER A 223 -16.82 37.50 9.73
CA SER A 223 -16.43 38.00 11.06
C SER A 223 -17.59 38.28 12.03
N ASP A 224 -18.84 38.03 11.64
CA ASP A 224 -20.03 38.19 12.47
C ASP A 224 -20.50 36.88 13.15
N CYS A 225 -19.77 35.77 13.01
CA CYS A 225 -20.09 34.50 13.70
C CYS A 225 -19.19 34.22 14.92
N ILE A 226 -18.91 35.23 15.75
CA ILE A 226 -18.44 35.02 17.15
C ILE A 226 -19.56 35.41 18.12
N LEU A 227 -20.72 34.79 18.00
CA LEU A 227 -21.71 34.64 19.08
C LEU A 227 -22.53 33.42 18.64
N LEU A 228 -22.21 32.21 19.07
CA LEU A 228 -22.89 31.56 20.18
C LEU A 228 -22.23 30.18 20.35
N TYR A 229 -21.34 30.04 21.33
CA TYR A 229 -21.17 28.81 22.13
C TYR A 229 -20.25 29.17 23.30
N SER A 230 -20.82 29.95 24.21
CA SER A 230 -20.35 30.15 25.57
C SER A 230 -21.60 30.27 26.44
N GLN A 231 -21.69 29.42 27.45
CA GLN A 231 -22.79 29.21 28.41
C GLN A 231 -23.88 28.28 27.84
N SER A 232 -24.12 27.06 28.34
CA SER A 232 -24.06 26.55 29.72
C SER A 232 -23.70 25.08 29.75
#